data_AF-R5AXB1-F1
#
_entry.id   AF-R5AXB1-F1
#
_cell.length_a   1.000
_cell.length_b   1.000
_cell.length_c   1.000
_cell.angle_alpha   90.00
_cell.angle_beta   90.00
_cell.angle_gamma   90.00
#
_symmetry.space_group_name_H-M   'P 1'
#
loop_
_entity.id
_entity.type
_entity.pdbx_description
1 polymer ?
#
loop_
_entity_poly.entity_id
_entity_poly.type
_entity_poly.pdbx_seq_one_letter_code
_entity_poly.pdbx_strand_id
1 'polypeptide(L)'
;MVDKKTGEIIVISTHGNGLWQTTPGHISVSRSKDNGLTWEKAVDINPQILTTDSLGKQPIKCNSAFAISGRALQLKNGRIIFALITRQAGVECFPVYAIYSDDRGHTWHVSKNPATLDGDESKIVELADGTLLMSIRNRWGGGRYNGKRIFATSTDKGTTWSEPQPGKSLHAAACNGSIIRYTHGGKDLLLHSLPAPGKFREDITIYRSDDNGGTWTPTHLVSRAPGAYSSMAELPDGSIGILTEEAIGNCGERQSGGYRIWFTRISPEEFLTPIK
;
A
#
# COMPACT_ATOMS: atom_id res chain seq x y z
N MET A 1 -4.22 0.55 -11.17
CA MET A 1 -3.04 1.27 -11.70
C MET A 1 -3.23 1.48 -13.20
N VAL A 2 -2.49 2.42 -13.82
CA VAL A 2 -2.48 2.59 -15.28
C VAL A 2 -1.11 2.15 -15.79
N ASP A 3 -1.08 1.25 -16.78
CA ASP A 3 0.16 0.91 -17.48
C ASP A 3 0.59 2.11 -18.33
N LYS A 4 1.74 2.71 -17.99
CA LYS A 4 2.29 3.90 -18.64
C LYS A 4 2.68 3.68 -20.09
N LYS A 5 2.97 2.44 -20.51
CA LYS A 5 3.19 2.11 -21.93
C LYS A 5 1.85 1.98 -22.67
N THR A 6 0.89 1.46 -21.92
CA THR A 6 -0.51 1.15 -22.22
C THR A 6 -1.47 2.25 -22.60
N GLY A 7 -1.69 3.07 -21.58
CA GLY A 7 -3.02 3.60 -21.26
C GLY A 7 -3.96 2.59 -20.57
N GLU A 8 -3.70 1.27 -20.64
CA GLU A 8 -4.59 0.26 -20.05
C GLU A 8 -4.66 0.37 -18.51
N ILE A 9 -5.86 0.27 -17.95
CA ILE A 9 -6.08 0.26 -16.51
C ILE A 9 -6.07 -1.18 -16.02
N ILE A 10 -5.20 -1.48 -15.06
CA ILE A 10 -5.09 -2.81 -14.43
C ILE A 10 -5.60 -2.71 -12.99
N VAL A 11 -6.54 -3.59 -12.65
CA VAL A 11 -7.07 -3.78 -11.30
C VAL A 11 -6.65 -5.14 -10.79
N ILE A 12 -6.09 -5.15 -9.58
CA ILE A 12 -5.75 -6.36 -8.83
C ILE A 12 -6.73 -6.41 -7.67
N SER A 13 -7.53 -7.47 -7.58
CA SER A 13 -8.61 -7.60 -6.61
C SER A 13 -8.51 -8.92 -5.86
N THR A 14 -8.86 -8.91 -4.58
CA THR A 14 -9.15 -10.14 -3.82
C THR A 14 -10.66 -10.31 -3.73
N HIS A 15 -11.18 -11.51 -4.02
CA HIS A 15 -12.62 -11.81 -3.91
C HIS A 15 -12.86 -13.23 -3.37
N GLY A 16 -14.11 -13.53 -3.00
CA GLY A 16 -14.47 -14.77 -2.32
C GLY A 16 -14.10 -14.73 -0.84
N ASN A 17 -13.26 -15.65 -0.40
CA ASN A 17 -12.88 -15.78 1.01
C ASN A 17 -12.01 -14.61 1.50
N GLY A 18 -12.34 -14.11 2.69
CA GLY A 18 -11.52 -13.12 3.39
C GLY A 18 -10.33 -13.73 4.15
N LEU A 19 -9.45 -12.88 4.69
CA LEU A 19 -8.19 -13.27 5.35
C LEU A 19 -8.34 -14.29 6.50
N TRP A 20 -9.50 -14.28 7.16
CA TRP A 20 -9.78 -15.10 8.34
C TRP A 20 -10.34 -16.49 8.03
N GLN A 21 -10.57 -16.80 6.76
CA GLN A 21 -11.08 -18.11 6.33
C GLN A 21 -9.98 -19.18 6.32
N THR A 22 -10.37 -20.43 6.08
CA THR A 22 -9.47 -21.60 6.07
C THR A 22 -8.83 -21.88 4.71
N THR A 23 -9.32 -21.23 3.66
CA THR A 23 -8.76 -21.28 2.31
C THR A 23 -8.58 -19.85 1.77
N PRO A 24 -7.56 -19.59 0.94
CA PRO A 24 -7.34 -18.24 0.41
C PRO A 24 -8.49 -17.76 -0.46
N GLY A 25 -8.74 -16.45 -0.43
CA GLY A 25 -9.52 -15.79 -1.47
C GLY A 25 -8.84 -15.88 -2.84
N HIS A 26 -9.58 -15.54 -3.88
CA HIS A 26 -9.06 -15.47 -5.24
C HIS A 26 -8.43 -14.11 -5.48
N ILE A 27 -7.14 -14.09 -5.83
CA ILE A 27 -6.47 -12.87 -6.26
C ILE A 27 -6.53 -12.86 -7.78
N SER A 28 -7.18 -11.85 -8.34
CA SER A 28 -7.41 -11.78 -9.78
C SER A 28 -7.00 -10.44 -10.37
N VAL A 29 -6.64 -10.47 -11.64
CA VAL A 29 -6.28 -9.31 -12.43
C VAL A 29 -7.33 -9.09 -13.51
N SER A 30 -7.89 -7.89 -13.58
CA SER A 30 -8.78 -7.44 -14.65
C SER A 30 -8.23 -6.17 -15.28
N ARG A 31 -8.60 -5.94 -16.54
CA ARG A 31 -7.99 -4.91 -17.39
C ARG A 31 -9.09 -4.15 -18.12
N SER A 32 -8.90 -2.85 -18.28
CA SER A 32 -9.72 -2.01 -19.13
C SER A 32 -8.85 -1.35 -20.19
N LYS A 33 -9.37 -1.32 -21.42
CA LYS A 33 -8.73 -0.73 -22.61
C LYS A 33 -9.38 0.57 -23.05
N ASP A 34 -10.44 0.99 -22.36
CA ASP A 34 -11.34 2.09 -22.72
C ASP A 34 -11.55 3.04 -21.53
N ASN A 35 -10.46 3.32 -20.80
CA ASN A 35 -10.43 4.25 -19.66
C ASN A 35 -11.41 3.88 -18.52
N GLY A 36 -11.65 2.58 -18.31
CA GLY A 36 -12.42 2.06 -17.20
C GLY A 36 -13.91 1.87 -17.49
N LEU A 37 -14.37 2.08 -18.72
CA LEU A 37 -15.77 1.91 -19.12
C LEU A 37 -16.17 0.44 -19.16
N THR A 38 -15.32 -0.43 -19.71
CA THR A 38 -15.51 -1.88 -19.74
C THR A 38 -14.28 -2.62 -19.22
N TRP A 39 -14.51 -3.86 -18.77
CA TRP A 39 -13.49 -4.68 -18.11
C TRP A 39 -13.44 -6.08 -18.72
N GLU A 40 -12.23 -6.53 -19.02
CA GLU A 40 -11.95 -7.91 -19.43
C GLU A 40 -12.22 -8.88 -18.26
N LYS A 41 -12.52 -10.14 -18.60
CA LYS A 41 -12.72 -11.20 -17.60
C LYS A 41 -11.52 -11.27 -16.67
N ALA A 42 -11.79 -11.29 -15.36
CA ALA A 42 -10.74 -11.40 -14.35
C ALA A 42 -9.98 -12.75 -14.48
N VAL A 43 -8.65 -12.67 -14.44
CA VAL A 43 -7.75 -13.83 -14.48
C VAL A 43 -7.24 -14.09 -13.07
N ASP A 44 -7.50 -15.30 -12.55
CA ASP A 44 -6.98 -15.73 -11.25
C ASP A 44 -5.47 -16.01 -11.34
N ILE A 45 -4.69 -15.35 -10.48
CA ILE A 45 -3.23 -15.47 -10.43
C ILE A 45 -2.75 -16.34 -9.26
N ASN A 46 -3.63 -16.85 -8.39
CA ASN A 46 -3.27 -17.72 -7.27
C ASN A 46 -2.35 -18.89 -7.69
N PRO A 47 -2.58 -19.61 -8.81
CA PRO A 47 -1.69 -20.69 -9.22
C PRO A 47 -0.23 -20.27 -9.50
N GLN A 48 0.02 -18.98 -9.69
CA GLN A 48 1.36 -18.43 -9.95
C GLN A 48 2.07 -17.99 -8.66
N ILE A 49 1.31 -17.63 -7.61
CA ILE A 49 1.85 -16.96 -6.42
C ILE A 49 1.58 -17.71 -5.10
N LEU A 50 0.66 -18.68 -5.08
CA LEU A 50 0.34 -19.53 -3.94
C LEU A 50 0.59 -21.01 -4.25
N THR A 51 0.87 -21.82 -3.23
CA THR A 51 1.00 -23.28 -3.36
C THR A 51 0.34 -24.02 -2.20
N THR A 52 -0.12 -25.23 -2.48
CA THR A 52 -0.54 -26.22 -1.47
C THR A 52 0.56 -27.24 -1.14
N ASP A 53 1.72 -27.17 -1.82
CA ASP A 53 2.86 -28.07 -1.57
C ASP A 53 3.33 -27.94 -0.11
N SER A 54 3.47 -29.09 0.57
CA SER A 54 3.87 -29.14 1.96
C SER A 54 5.29 -28.62 2.18
N LEU A 55 6.16 -28.71 1.17
CA LEU A 55 7.58 -28.29 1.19
C LEU A 55 7.83 -26.95 0.48
N GLY A 56 6.82 -26.41 -0.22
CA GLY A 56 6.95 -25.18 -1.00
C GLY A 56 7.23 -23.95 -0.15
N LYS A 57 8.40 -23.33 -0.33
CA LYS A 57 8.69 -21.97 0.15
C LYS A 57 8.21 -20.90 -0.85
N GLN A 58 8.27 -21.21 -2.14
CA GLN A 58 7.80 -20.39 -3.26
C GLN A 58 7.24 -21.31 -4.38
N PRO A 59 6.07 -21.03 -4.99
CA PRO A 59 5.07 -20.02 -4.60
C PRO A 59 4.64 -20.13 -3.12
N ILE A 60 3.96 -19.12 -2.57
CA ILE A 60 3.78 -18.99 -1.11
C ILE A 60 2.81 -20.04 -0.58
N LYS A 61 3.22 -20.77 0.46
CA LYS A 61 2.32 -21.60 1.26
C LYS A 61 1.64 -20.77 2.34
N CYS A 62 0.33 -20.66 2.30
CA CYS A 62 -0.46 -19.94 3.32
C CYS A 62 -1.90 -20.48 3.42
N ASN A 63 -2.57 -20.20 4.53
CA ASN A 63 -4.00 -20.50 4.70
C ASN A 63 -4.90 -19.45 4.05
N SER A 64 -4.45 -18.19 4.03
CA SER A 64 -5.12 -17.13 3.29
C SER A 64 -4.13 -16.04 2.89
N ALA A 65 -4.45 -15.33 1.82
CA ALA A 65 -3.71 -14.16 1.36
C ALA A 65 -4.68 -13.04 0.96
N PHE A 66 -4.18 -11.81 0.97
CA PHE A 66 -4.92 -10.62 0.55
C PHE A 66 -3.99 -9.71 -0.25
N ALA A 67 -4.36 -9.42 -1.51
CA ALA A 67 -3.71 -8.39 -2.29
C ALA A 67 -4.00 -7.04 -1.65
N ILE A 68 -2.97 -6.38 -1.15
CA ILE A 68 -3.13 -5.22 -0.29
C ILE A 68 -3.81 -4.09 -1.08
N SER A 69 -4.89 -3.55 -0.50
CA SER A 69 -5.70 -2.47 -1.07
C SER A 69 -4.89 -1.18 -1.29
N GLY A 70 -5.36 -0.34 -2.21
CA GLY A 70 -4.70 0.90 -2.63
C GLY A 70 -4.25 0.80 -4.08
N ARG A 71 -2.94 0.96 -4.35
CA ARG A 71 -2.39 0.95 -5.71
C ARG A 71 -1.18 0.04 -5.84
N ALA A 72 -1.13 -0.71 -6.94
CA ALA A 72 0.12 -1.26 -7.47
C ALA A 72 0.99 -0.13 -8.04
N LEU A 73 2.29 -0.38 -8.11
CA LEU A 73 3.28 0.52 -8.69
C LEU A 73 3.80 -0.06 -10.01
N GLN A 74 3.97 0.80 -11.01
CA GLN A 74 4.80 0.47 -12.17
C GLN A 74 6.13 1.20 -12.05
N LEU A 75 7.21 0.41 -11.96
CA LEU A 75 8.58 0.89 -11.86
C LEU A 75 9.03 1.57 -13.17
N LYS A 76 10.11 2.34 -13.12
CA LYS A 76 10.73 2.99 -14.29
C LYS A 76 11.07 1.99 -15.40
N ASN A 77 11.47 0.76 -15.05
CA ASN A 77 11.77 -0.29 -16.03
C ASN A 77 10.52 -0.99 -16.61
N GLY A 78 9.32 -0.61 -16.16
CA GLY A 78 8.05 -1.17 -16.62
C GLY A 78 7.50 -2.34 -15.79
N ARG A 79 8.28 -2.86 -14.82
CA ARG A 79 7.81 -3.90 -13.88
C ARG A 79 6.62 -3.39 -13.09
N ILE A 80 5.57 -4.20 -12.98
CA ILE A 80 4.43 -3.94 -12.09
C ILE A 80 4.69 -4.66 -10.77
N ILE A 81 4.42 -4.02 -9.64
CA ILE A 81 4.64 -4.59 -8.31
C ILE A 81 3.53 -4.17 -7.33
N PHE A 82 3.10 -5.11 -6.50
CA PHE A 82 2.18 -4.88 -5.38
C PHE A 82 2.59 -5.70 -4.15
N ALA A 83 2.04 -5.35 -2.98
CA ALA A 83 2.30 -6.08 -1.74
C ALA A 83 1.18 -7.09 -1.44
N LEU A 84 1.55 -8.27 -0.96
CA LEU A 84 0.64 -9.34 -0.58
C LEU A 84 0.85 -9.67 0.90
N ILE A 85 -0.20 -9.55 1.71
CA ILE A 85 -0.20 -10.07 3.07
C ILE A 85 -0.67 -11.52 3.07
N THR A 86 -0.04 -12.33 3.91
CA THR A 86 -0.36 -13.76 4.06
C THR A 86 -0.61 -14.12 5.52
N ARG A 87 -1.45 -15.13 5.73
CA ARG A 87 -1.76 -15.69 7.05
C ARG A 87 -1.60 -17.20 7.01
N GLN A 88 -1.05 -17.75 8.10
CA GLN A 88 -1.00 -19.17 8.35
C GLN A 88 -1.74 -19.51 9.65
N ALA A 89 -2.51 -20.60 9.65
CA ALA A 89 -3.26 -21.06 10.81
C ALA A 89 -2.29 -21.44 11.95
N GLY A 90 -2.60 -21.01 13.17
CA GLY A 90 -1.73 -21.22 14.33
C GLY A 90 -0.49 -20.32 14.36
N VAL A 91 -0.27 -19.48 13.35
CA VAL A 91 0.82 -18.49 13.31
C VAL A 91 0.21 -17.11 13.45
N GLU A 92 0.62 -16.39 14.50
CA GLU A 92 0.11 -15.05 14.77
C GLU A 92 0.63 -14.00 13.78
N CYS A 93 1.88 -14.14 13.34
CA CYS A 93 2.56 -13.19 12.47
C CYS A 93 2.02 -13.22 11.04
N PHE A 94 1.99 -12.06 10.39
CA PHE A 94 1.52 -11.89 9.01
C PHE A 94 2.68 -11.49 8.09
N PRO A 95 3.27 -12.44 7.34
CA PRO A 95 4.32 -12.12 6.38
C PRO A 95 3.76 -11.29 5.22
N VAL A 96 4.56 -10.32 4.79
CA VAL A 96 4.26 -9.46 3.63
C VAL A 96 5.28 -9.72 2.53
N TYR A 97 4.82 -10.15 1.37
CA TYR A 97 5.63 -10.38 0.18
C TYR A 97 5.41 -9.29 -0.86
N ALA A 98 6.38 -9.08 -1.73
CA ALA A 98 6.14 -8.34 -2.97
C ALA A 98 5.82 -9.32 -4.10
N ILE A 99 4.82 -8.99 -4.88
CA ILE A 99 4.39 -9.73 -6.06
C ILE A 99 4.62 -8.83 -7.27
N TYR A 100 5.31 -9.33 -8.29
CA TYR A 100 5.72 -8.53 -9.43
C TYR A 100 5.50 -9.24 -10.77
N SER A 101 5.36 -8.43 -11.82
CA SER A 101 5.20 -8.87 -13.20
C SER A 101 6.10 -8.05 -14.11
N ASP A 102 6.84 -8.73 -14.99
CA ASP A 102 7.72 -8.10 -15.98
C ASP A 102 7.11 -8.05 -17.39
N ASP A 103 5.93 -8.66 -17.57
CA ASP A 103 5.22 -8.79 -18.84
C ASP A 103 3.86 -8.06 -18.83
N ARG A 104 3.79 -6.93 -18.12
CA ARG A 104 2.60 -6.04 -18.08
C ARG A 104 1.37 -6.68 -17.41
N GLY A 105 1.60 -7.59 -16.46
CA GLY A 105 0.57 -8.17 -15.60
C GLY A 105 0.00 -9.50 -16.11
N HIS A 106 0.65 -10.15 -17.09
CA HIS A 106 0.20 -11.43 -17.62
C HIS A 106 0.70 -12.61 -16.77
N THR A 107 1.95 -12.57 -16.35
CA THR A 107 2.55 -13.51 -15.41
C THR A 107 3.11 -12.80 -14.19
N TRP A 108 3.09 -13.49 -13.05
CA TRP A 108 3.40 -12.95 -11.74
C TRP A 108 4.38 -13.85 -10.99
N HIS A 109 5.28 -13.20 -10.26
CA HIS A 109 6.32 -13.82 -9.47
C HIS A 109 6.30 -13.26 -8.05
N VAL A 110 6.80 -14.05 -7.10
CA VAL A 110 6.92 -13.67 -5.70
C VAL A 110 8.36 -13.26 -5.39
N SER A 111 8.55 -12.30 -4.48
CA SER A 111 9.86 -11.98 -3.92
C SER A 111 10.49 -13.21 -3.23
N LYS A 112 11.82 -13.32 -3.29
CA LYS A 112 12.56 -14.46 -2.71
C LYS A 112 12.41 -14.57 -1.19
N ASN A 113 12.22 -13.43 -0.53
CA ASN A 113 11.93 -13.32 0.89
C ASN A 113 10.76 -12.34 1.12
N PRO A 114 10.03 -12.47 2.24
CA PRO A 114 9.09 -11.45 2.65
C PRO A 114 9.83 -10.18 3.08
N ALA A 115 9.22 -9.02 2.86
CA ALA A 115 9.73 -7.72 3.33
C ALA A 115 9.59 -7.57 4.85
N THR A 116 8.68 -8.32 5.47
CA THR A 116 8.60 -8.52 6.91
C THR A 116 7.91 -9.84 7.18
N LEU A 117 8.29 -10.51 8.28
CA LEU A 117 7.56 -11.67 8.78
C LEU A 117 6.31 -11.28 9.57
N ASP A 118 6.18 -10.01 9.95
CA ASP A 118 5.14 -9.56 10.85
C ASP A 118 4.71 -8.11 10.53
N GLY A 119 3.90 -7.98 9.48
CA GLY A 119 3.36 -6.70 9.03
C GLY A 119 1.87 -6.75 8.79
N ASP A 120 1.39 -5.81 8.00
CA ASP A 120 0.01 -5.75 7.52
C ASP A 120 0.01 -4.91 6.22
N GLU A 121 -1.08 -4.23 5.88
CA GLU A 121 -1.25 -3.47 4.64
C GLU A 121 -0.12 -2.46 4.37
N SER A 122 0.70 -2.82 3.40
CA SER A 122 1.93 -2.13 3.01
C SER A 122 1.77 -1.41 1.67
N LYS A 123 2.67 -0.45 1.38
CA LYS A 123 2.70 0.31 0.12
C LYS A 123 4.12 0.43 -0.38
N ILE A 124 4.31 0.44 -1.71
CA ILE A 124 5.62 0.46 -2.35
C ILE A 124 5.75 1.75 -3.18
N VAL A 125 6.90 2.42 -3.04
CA VAL A 125 7.31 3.55 -3.88
C VAL A 125 8.72 3.30 -4.43
N GLU A 126 8.99 3.79 -5.64
CA GLU A 126 10.32 3.79 -6.25
C GLU A 126 10.94 5.17 -6.09
N LEU A 127 12.14 5.21 -5.50
CA LEU A 127 12.91 6.42 -5.26
C LEU A 127 13.62 6.92 -6.54
N ALA A 128 14.23 8.10 -6.43
CA ALA A 128 14.96 8.73 -7.54
C ALA A 128 16.07 7.83 -8.10
N ASP A 129 16.81 7.15 -7.21
CA ASP A 129 17.92 6.24 -7.50
C ASP A 129 17.48 4.85 -7.97
N GLY A 130 16.18 4.54 -7.97
CA GLY A 130 15.62 3.24 -8.33
C GLY A 130 15.49 2.25 -7.17
N THR A 131 15.92 2.64 -5.96
CA THR A 131 15.64 1.87 -4.73
C THR A 131 14.12 1.83 -4.51
N LEU A 132 13.58 0.68 -4.14
CA LEU A 132 12.20 0.56 -3.70
C LEU A 132 12.14 0.71 -2.18
N LEU A 133 11.16 1.47 -1.72
CA LEU A 133 10.82 1.61 -0.30
C LEU A 133 9.42 1.03 -0.08
N MET A 134 9.30 0.05 0.82
CA MET A 134 8.01 -0.46 1.27
C MET A 134 7.68 0.15 2.64
N SER A 135 6.59 0.92 2.70
CA SER A 135 6.00 1.42 3.94
C SER A 135 5.01 0.41 4.48
N ILE A 136 5.33 -0.21 5.61
CA ILE A 136 4.63 -1.38 6.16
C ILE A 136 3.81 -0.98 7.38
N ARG A 137 2.54 -1.39 7.38
CA ARG A 137 1.64 -1.21 8.52
C ARG A 137 2.12 -2.09 9.67
N ASN A 138 2.49 -1.45 10.77
CA ASN A 138 2.70 -2.14 12.02
C ASN A 138 1.34 -2.43 12.68
N ARG A 139 1.02 -3.71 12.88
CA ARG A 139 -0.27 -4.14 13.43
C ARG A 139 -0.41 -3.94 14.95
N TRP A 140 0.70 -3.66 15.64
CA TRP A 140 0.77 -3.80 17.10
C TRP A 140 0.55 -2.53 17.91
N GLY A 141 0.14 -1.42 17.30
CA GLY A 141 0.05 -0.13 18.02
C GLY A 141 1.35 0.12 18.82
N GLY A 142 1.25 0.56 20.08
CA GLY A 142 2.39 0.78 20.99
C GLY A 142 3.24 -0.45 21.35
N GLY A 143 2.96 -1.64 20.80
CA GLY A 143 3.73 -2.87 21.00
C GLY A 143 5.05 -2.91 20.21
N ARG A 144 5.29 -4.00 19.44
CA ARG A 144 6.51 -4.15 18.61
C ARG A 144 6.72 -2.89 17.74
N TYR A 145 7.94 -2.35 17.72
CA TYR A 145 8.29 -1.07 17.06
C TYR A 145 7.59 0.20 17.60
N ASN A 146 6.98 0.14 18.79
CA ASN A 146 6.43 1.28 19.53
C ASN A 146 5.50 2.18 18.69
N GLY A 147 4.52 1.58 17.99
CA GLY A 147 3.55 2.30 17.17
C GLY A 147 4.04 2.74 15.79
N LYS A 148 5.34 2.67 15.52
CA LYS A 148 5.92 3.27 14.33
C LYS A 148 5.56 2.48 13.07
N ARG A 149 5.41 3.20 11.96
CA ARG A 149 5.45 2.62 10.61
C ARG A 149 6.84 2.01 10.44
N ILE A 150 6.92 0.84 9.83
CA ILE A 150 8.21 0.19 9.54
C ILE A 150 8.48 0.19 8.05
N PHE A 151 9.75 0.14 7.69
CA PHE A 151 10.19 0.29 6.31
C PHE A 151 11.20 -0.78 5.94
N ALA A 152 11.01 -1.38 4.77
CA ALA A 152 11.98 -2.27 4.15
C ALA A 152 12.37 -1.71 2.78
N THR A 153 13.59 -1.97 2.33
CA THR A 153 14.07 -1.51 1.02
C THR A 153 14.44 -2.68 0.11
N SER A 154 14.42 -2.41 -1.19
CA SER A 154 14.92 -3.33 -2.21
C SER A 154 15.72 -2.56 -3.25
N THR A 155 16.90 -3.07 -3.58
CA THR A 155 17.79 -2.51 -4.62
C THR A 155 17.83 -3.37 -5.89
N ASP A 156 17.06 -4.46 -5.92
CA ASP A 156 16.97 -5.42 -7.03
C ASP A 156 15.56 -5.48 -7.64
N LYS A 157 14.86 -4.34 -7.63
CA LYS A 157 13.52 -4.17 -8.22
C LYS A 157 12.45 -5.04 -7.54
N GLY A 158 12.58 -5.28 -6.24
CA GLY A 158 11.60 -5.98 -5.41
C GLY A 158 11.76 -7.50 -5.37
N THR A 159 12.86 -8.04 -5.91
CA THR A 159 13.13 -9.48 -5.89
C THR A 159 13.61 -9.94 -4.51
N THR A 160 14.38 -9.12 -3.79
CA THR A 160 14.74 -9.31 -2.39
C THR A 160 14.48 -8.04 -1.59
N TRP A 161 14.27 -8.19 -0.29
CA TRP A 161 13.96 -7.09 0.63
C TRP A 161 14.87 -7.13 1.86
N SER A 162 15.26 -5.97 2.35
CA SER A 162 16.00 -5.82 3.61
C SER A 162 15.14 -6.21 4.82
N GLU A 163 15.80 -6.44 5.96
CA GLU A 163 15.08 -6.46 7.25
C GLU A 163 14.38 -5.11 7.51
N PRO A 164 13.13 -5.12 8.01
CA PRO A 164 12.38 -3.89 8.22
C PRO A 164 12.89 -3.11 9.44
N GLN A 165 13.00 -1.80 9.29
CA GLN A 165 13.42 -0.87 10.35
C GLN A 165 12.27 0.07 10.75
N PRO A 166 12.13 0.42 12.04
CA PRO A 166 11.14 1.41 12.44
C PRO A 166 11.48 2.80 11.89
N GLY A 167 10.48 3.50 11.35
CA GLY A 167 10.62 4.90 10.95
C GLY A 167 10.96 5.80 12.13
N LYS A 168 11.64 6.93 11.87
CA LYS A 168 12.02 7.84 12.95
C LYS A 168 10.83 8.60 13.54
N SER A 169 9.98 9.17 12.68
CA SER A 169 8.88 10.07 13.08
C SER A 169 7.47 9.64 12.61
N LEU A 170 7.32 8.61 11.78
CA LEU A 170 6.02 8.24 11.23
C LEU A 170 5.32 7.14 12.05
N HIS A 171 4.14 7.45 12.58
CA HIS A 171 3.27 6.47 13.26
C HIS A 171 2.53 5.62 12.22
N ALA A 172 2.33 4.32 12.49
CA ALA A 172 1.51 3.43 11.67
C ALA A 172 -0.02 3.62 11.79
N ALA A 173 -0.53 4.22 12.88
CA ALA A 173 -1.95 4.23 13.30
C ALA A 173 -2.64 2.84 13.27
N ALA A 174 -1.84 1.76 13.23
CA ALA A 174 -2.25 0.43 12.80
C ALA A 174 -3.26 0.47 11.65
N CYS A 175 -3.02 1.29 10.62
CA CYS A 175 -3.95 1.54 9.50
C CYS A 175 -3.25 1.47 8.13
N ASN A 176 -4.05 1.28 7.09
CA ASN A 176 -3.62 1.46 5.71
C ASN A 176 -3.40 2.95 5.41
N GLY A 177 -2.72 3.25 4.32
CA GLY A 177 -2.44 4.60 3.86
C GLY A 177 -1.95 4.61 2.41
N SER A 178 -1.51 5.75 1.91
CA SER A 178 -0.93 5.87 0.58
C SER A 178 0.47 6.44 0.65
N ILE A 179 1.35 6.05 -0.27
CA ILE A 179 2.66 6.67 -0.45
C ILE A 179 2.91 6.90 -1.93
N ILE A 180 3.39 8.08 -2.30
CA ILE A 180 3.75 8.45 -3.66
C ILE A 180 5.06 9.24 -3.67
N ARG A 181 5.81 9.14 -4.77
CA ARG A 181 6.90 10.06 -5.10
C ARG A 181 6.30 11.23 -5.87
N TYR A 182 6.70 12.45 -5.52
CA TYR A 182 6.28 13.69 -6.16
C TYR A 182 7.53 14.50 -6.50
N THR A 183 7.54 15.18 -7.65
CA THR A 183 8.68 15.98 -8.09
C THR A 183 8.27 17.45 -8.13
N HIS A 184 8.98 18.31 -7.40
CA HIS A 184 8.69 19.75 -7.35
C HIS A 184 9.98 20.56 -7.33
N GLY A 185 10.08 21.59 -8.18
CA GLY A 185 11.26 22.45 -8.25
C GLY A 185 12.57 21.68 -8.53
N GLY A 186 12.50 20.59 -9.30
CA GLY A 186 13.65 19.73 -9.61
C GLY A 186 14.09 18.80 -8.47
N LYS A 187 13.32 18.71 -7.38
CA LYS A 187 13.59 17.81 -6.25
C LYS A 187 12.50 16.75 -6.14
N ASP A 188 12.91 15.52 -5.87
CA ASP A 188 12.00 14.44 -5.52
C ASP A 188 11.73 14.46 -4.01
N LEU A 189 10.46 14.32 -3.66
CA LEU A 189 9.98 14.16 -2.29
C LEU A 189 8.98 13.01 -2.22
N LEU A 190 8.77 12.48 -1.01
CA LEU A 190 7.75 11.47 -0.76
C LEU A 190 6.59 12.09 -0.01
N LEU A 191 5.37 11.75 -0.44
CA LEU A 191 4.14 12.08 0.27
C LEU A 191 3.52 10.79 0.79
N HIS A 192 3.13 10.76 2.07
CA HIS A 192 2.46 9.63 2.69
C HIS A 192 1.18 10.08 3.41
N SER A 193 0.04 9.47 3.12
CA SER A 193 -1.23 9.75 3.81
C SER A 193 -1.54 8.67 4.83
N LEU A 194 -1.79 9.06 6.08
CA LEU A 194 -2.14 8.19 7.22
C LEU A 194 -3.04 8.96 8.20
N PRO A 195 -3.87 8.27 9.01
CA PRO A 195 -4.44 8.87 10.21
C PRO A 195 -3.33 9.45 11.11
N ALA A 196 -3.58 10.59 11.73
CA ALA A 196 -2.62 11.22 12.64
C ALA A 196 -2.39 10.37 13.91
N PRO A 197 -1.28 10.59 14.64
CA PRO A 197 -1.08 9.99 15.94
C PRO A 197 -2.23 10.31 16.89
N GLY A 198 -2.92 9.27 17.37
CA GLY A 198 -4.08 9.41 18.23
C GLY A 198 -4.50 8.07 18.83
N LYS A 199 -5.47 8.12 19.74
CA LYS A 199 -6.05 6.90 20.34
C LYS A 199 -6.88 6.11 19.33
N PHE A 200 -7.52 6.83 18.41
CA PHE A 200 -8.36 6.27 17.36
C PHE A 200 -7.82 6.68 15.98
N ARG A 201 -8.34 6.04 14.93
CA ARG A 201 -8.03 6.48 13.56
C ARG A 201 -8.90 7.69 13.22
N GLU A 202 -8.25 8.83 13.11
CA GLU A 202 -8.83 10.14 12.83
C GLU A 202 -7.77 11.04 12.19
N ASP A 203 -8.16 12.23 11.77
CA ASP A 203 -7.25 13.25 11.28
C ASP A 203 -6.36 12.75 10.13
N ILE A 204 -6.97 12.33 9.01
CA ILE A 204 -6.21 11.88 7.84
C ILE A 204 -5.28 13.01 7.39
N THR A 205 -3.98 12.75 7.46
CA THR A 205 -2.93 13.75 7.29
C THR A 205 -1.93 13.30 6.24
N ILE A 206 -1.47 14.24 5.41
CA ILE A 206 -0.35 14.06 4.48
C ILE A 206 0.94 14.44 5.18
N TYR A 207 1.89 13.51 5.15
CA TYR A 207 3.26 13.66 5.65
C TYR A 207 4.20 13.74 4.46
N ARG A 208 5.16 14.67 4.52
CA ARG A 208 6.22 14.82 3.54
C ARG A 208 7.54 14.29 4.08
N SER A 209 8.31 13.63 3.24
CA SER A 209 9.72 13.35 3.46
C SER A 209 10.57 13.95 2.35
N ASP A 210 11.59 14.72 2.76
CA ASP A 210 12.58 15.35 1.90
C ASP A 210 13.90 14.54 1.82
N ASP A 211 14.00 13.44 2.57
CA ASP A 211 15.21 12.62 2.76
C ASP A 211 14.96 11.13 2.44
N ASN A 212 14.16 10.85 1.40
CA ASN A 212 13.87 9.50 0.91
C ASN A 212 13.21 8.56 1.93
N GLY A 213 12.40 9.11 2.84
CA GLY A 213 11.63 8.37 3.84
C GLY A 213 12.30 8.25 5.20
N GLY A 214 13.44 8.93 5.42
CA GLY A 214 14.15 8.93 6.70
C GLY A 214 13.40 9.67 7.81
N THR A 215 12.88 10.85 7.50
CA THR A 215 12.07 11.71 8.37
C THR A 215 10.81 12.17 7.66
N TRP A 216 9.75 12.38 8.44
CA TRP A 216 8.42 12.70 7.96
C TRP A 216 7.84 13.86 8.76
N THR A 217 7.36 14.88 8.05
CA THR A 217 6.76 16.12 8.60
C THR A 217 5.29 16.20 8.18
N PRO A 218 4.33 16.43 9.11
CA PRO A 218 2.94 16.67 8.72
C PRO A 218 2.83 17.99 7.95
N THR A 219 2.13 17.95 6.81
CA THR A 219 2.03 19.08 5.89
C THR A 219 0.60 19.49 5.60
N HIS A 220 -0.35 18.55 5.59
CA HIS A 220 -1.73 18.89 5.30
C HIS A 220 -2.71 17.97 6.03
N LEU A 221 -3.70 18.54 6.71
CA LEU A 221 -4.79 17.83 7.37
C LEU A 221 -5.97 17.75 6.40
N VAL A 222 -6.16 16.58 5.79
CA VAL A 222 -7.14 16.34 4.72
C VAL A 222 -8.56 16.28 5.26
N SER A 223 -8.75 15.58 6.38
CA SER A 223 -10.05 15.47 7.05
C SER A 223 -9.85 15.45 8.56
N ARG A 224 -10.66 16.24 9.27
CA ARG A 224 -10.74 16.27 10.75
C ARG A 224 -11.69 15.22 11.33
N ALA A 225 -12.29 14.41 10.48
CA ALA A 225 -13.26 13.41 10.89
C ALA A 225 -12.54 12.12 11.31
N PRO A 226 -13.22 11.26 12.10
CA PRO A 226 -12.76 9.90 12.24
C PRO A 226 -12.66 9.23 10.88
N GLY A 227 -11.52 8.61 10.59
CA GLY A 227 -11.17 8.20 9.23
C GLY A 227 -10.16 7.08 9.22
N ALA A 228 -10.14 6.31 8.13
CA ALA A 228 -9.28 5.14 8.00
C ALA A 228 -8.43 5.20 6.73
N TYR A 229 -8.82 4.49 5.68
CA TYR A 229 -7.92 4.31 4.54
C TYR A 229 -7.85 5.57 3.69
N SER A 230 -6.73 5.71 2.99
CA SER A 230 -6.55 6.76 2.01
C SER A 230 -5.74 6.28 0.81
N SER A 231 -5.98 6.90 -0.35
CA SER A 231 -5.25 6.62 -1.60
C SER A 231 -5.01 7.91 -2.38
N MET A 232 -3.75 8.19 -2.73
CA MET A 232 -3.35 9.40 -3.45
C MET A 232 -2.95 9.11 -4.89
N ALA A 233 -3.27 10.06 -5.77
CA ALA A 233 -2.78 10.15 -7.13
C ALA A 233 -2.39 11.60 -7.46
N GLU A 234 -1.28 11.75 -8.18
CA GLU A 234 -0.92 13.04 -8.79
C GLU A 234 -1.80 13.27 -10.03
N LEU A 235 -2.36 14.47 -10.14
CA LEU A 235 -3.20 14.91 -11.24
C LEU A 235 -2.37 15.67 -12.29
N PRO A 236 -2.86 15.83 -13.54
CA PRO A 236 -2.08 16.43 -14.62
C PRO A 236 -1.56 17.85 -14.39
N ASP A 237 -2.20 18.62 -13.50
CA ASP A 237 -1.77 19.97 -13.13
C ASP A 237 -0.84 20.02 -11.92
N GLY A 238 -0.36 18.87 -11.44
CA GLY A 238 0.52 18.74 -10.28
C GLY A 238 -0.20 18.77 -8.92
N SER A 239 -1.51 18.98 -8.89
CA SER A 239 -2.29 18.80 -7.66
C SER A 239 -2.37 17.31 -7.27
N ILE A 240 -2.66 17.04 -6.00
CA ILE A 240 -2.94 15.68 -5.52
C ILE A 240 -4.44 15.47 -5.41
N GLY A 241 -4.96 14.41 -6.02
CA GLY A 241 -6.26 13.85 -5.71
C GLY A 241 -6.11 12.78 -4.64
N ILE A 242 -6.86 12.89 -3.54
CA ILE A 242 -6.88 11.90 -2.47
C ILE A 242 -8.29 11.37 -2.25
N LEU A 243 -8.41 10.05 -2.17
CA LEU A 243 -9.59 9.36 -1.67
C LEU A 243 -9.41 9.06 -0.18
N THR A 244 -10.42 9.33 0.63
CA THR A 244 -10.43 9.09 2.08
C THR A 244 -11.69 8.34 2.53
N GLU A 245 -11.52 7.39 3.44
CA GLU A 245 -12.63 6.80 4.20
C GLU A 245 -12.93 7.67 5.42
N GLU A 246 -14.13 8.25 5.48
CA GLU A 246 -14.57 9.14 6.57
C GLU A 246 -15.87 8.63 7.20
N ALA A 247 -15.86 8.50 8.53
CA ALA A 247 -16.93 7.83 9.26
C ALA A 247 -18.25 8.61 9.16
N ILE A 248 -19.37 7.89 9.05
CA ILE A 248 -20.71 8.50 9.02
C ILE A 248 -21.30 8.80 10.41
N GLY A 249 -20.51 8.58 11.48
CA GLY A 249 -20.88 8.82 12.87
C GLY A 249 -19.65 8.76 13.79
N ASN A 250 -19.86 8.91 15.10
CA ASN A 250 -18.76 8.88 16.07
C ASN A 250 -17.99 7.55 16.01
N CYS A 251 -16.66 7.61 16.01
CA CYS A 251 -15.82 6.43 16.10
C CYS A 251 -15.82 5.88 17.54
N GLY A 252 -16.44 4.72 17.74
CA GLY A 252 -16.13 3.85 18.89
C GLY A 252 -14.89 3.00 18.65
N GLU A 253 -14.48 2.20 19.63
CA GLU A 253 -13.29 1.32 19.56
C GLU A 253 -13.30 0.34 18.36
N ARG A 254 -14.46 0.09 17.75
CA ARG A 254 -14.64 -0.84 16.62
C ARG A 254 -15.22 -0.23 15.34
N GLN A 255 -15.35 1.10 15.24
CA GLN A 255 -15.75 1.79 14.00
C GLN A 255 -17.05 1.25 13.36
N SER A 256 -18.16 1.25 14.11
CA SER A 256 -19.39 0.49 13.79
C SER A 256 -20.38 1.16 12.83
N GLY A 257 -20.11 2.38 12.34
CA GLY A 257 -21.02 3.12 11.46
C GLY A 257 -20.79 2.90 9.96
N GLY A 258 -19.64 2.38 9.56
CA GLY A 258 -19.20 2.40 8.15
C GLY A 258 -18.61 3.75 7.71
N TYR A 259 -18.15 3.80 6.47
CA TYR A 259 -17.41 4.93 5.90
C TYR A 259 -18.06 5.44 4.62
N ARG A 260 -17.99 6.77 4.40
CA ARG A 260 -18.13 7.38 3.08
C ARG A 260 -16.75 7.52 2.45
N ILE A 261 -16.70 7.38 1.13
CA ILE A 261 -15.49 7.67 0.35
C ILE A 261 -15.61 9.10 -0.16
N TRP A 262 -14.67 9.95 0.23
CA TRP A 262 -14.57 11.33 -0.24
C TRP A 262 -13.42 11.46 -1.23
N PHE A 263 -13.57 12.37 -2.19
CA PHE A 263 -12.48 12.80 -3.06
C PHE A 263 -12.17 14.26 -2.75
N THR A 264 -10.91 14.53 -2.42
CA THR A 264 -10.39 15.87 -2.17
C THR A 264 -9.26 16.15 -3.14
N ARG A 265 -9.28 17.34 -3.75
CA ARG A 265 -8.18 17.84 -4.57
C ARG A 265 -7.41 18.88 -3.76
N ILE A 266 -6.10 18.73 -3.71
CA ILE A 266 -5.21 19.55 -2.87
C ILE A 266 -4.12 20.13 -3.75
N SER A 267 -3.92 21.44 -3.70
CA SER A 267 -2.92 22.12 -4.52
C SER A 267 -1.50 21.98 -3.92
N PRO A 268 -0.44 22.14 -4.73
CA PRO A 268 0.94 22.03 -4.25
C PRO A 268 1.26 22.93 -3.05
N GLU A 269 0.78 24.17 -3.03
CA GLU A 269 1.02 25.09 -1.92
C GLU A 269 0.48 24.58 -0.57
N GLU A 270 -0.59 23.79 -0.58
CA GLU A 270 -1.23 23.27 0.63
C GLU A 270 -0.48 22.09 1.25
N PHE A 271 0.11 21.20 0.44
CA PHE A 271 0.83 20.01 0.95
C PHE A 271 2.36 20.14 0.92
N LEU A 272 2.90 21.20 0.33
CA LEU A 272 4.33 21.53 0.40
C LEU A 272 4.68 22.46 1.56
N THR A 273 3.68 23.00 2.25
CA THR A 273 3.90 23.85 3.42
C THR A 273 3.68 23.03 4.70
N PRO A 274 4.65 22.93 5.62
CA PRO A 274 4.42 22.28 6.91
C PRO A 274 3.27 22.93 7.68
N ILE A 275 2.48 22.11 8.38
CA ILE A 275 1.50 22.62 9.35
C ILE A 275 2.29 23.30 10.49
N LYS A 276 1.92 24.54 10.84
CA LYS A 276 2.51 25.26 11.97
C LYS A 276 2.06 24.69 13.30
#